data_AF-W4RVI2-F1
#
_entry.id   AF-W4RVI2-F1
#
_cell.length_a   1.000
_cell.length_b   1.000
_cell.length_c   1.000
_cell.angle_alpha   90.00
_cell.angle_beta   90.00
_cell.angle_gamma   90.00
#
_symmetry.space_group_name_H-M   'P 1'
#
loop_
_entity.id
_entity.type
_entity.pdbx_description
1 polymer ?
#
loop_
_entity_poly.entity_id
_entity_poly.type
_entity_poly.pdbx_seq_one_letter_code
_entity_poly.pdbx_strand_id
1 'polypeptide(L)'
;MSATEKDTLLVKTTVGLHGRAIANHFTNLITTSDKLRIKKCRDCLKNCSYQFCTLDSLLTSVAGDVENGLVFAGARVSEIKEILPVQTIIENLKTEYKAAAQSFA
;
A
#
# COMPACT_ATOMS: atom_id res chain seq x y z
N MET A 1 -4.34 -12.53 0.72
CA MET A 1 -4.45 -11.74 -0.52
C MET A 1 -3.20 -11.97 -1.34
N SER A 2 -3.33 -12.43 -2.59
CA SER A 2 -2.20 -12.69 -3.48
C SER A 2 -2.25 -11.64 -4.59
N ALA A 3 -1.20 -10.84 -4.73
CA ALA A 3 -1.13 -9.78 -5.72
C ALA A 3 -0.30 -10.22 -6.94
N THR A 4 -0.77 -9.87 -8.13
CA THR A 4 -0.03 -9.92 -9.39
C THR A 4 0.49 -8.52 -9.75
N GLU A 5 1.38 -8.43 -10.74
CA GLU A 5 1.94 -7.13 -11.17
C GLU A 5 0.87 -6.13 -11.62
N LYS A 6 -0.26 -6.64 -12.14
CA LYS A 6 -1.39 -5.85 -12.63
C LYS A 6 -2.32 -5.35 -11.52
N ASP A 7 -2.13 -5.84 -10.30
CA ASP A 7 -3.01 -5.54 -9.17
C ASP A 7 -2.55 -4.33 -8.36
N THR A 8 -1.55 -3.57 -8.81
CA THR A 8 -1.16 -2.31 -8.16
C THR A 8 -1.51 -1.09 -9.01
N LEU A 9 -2.00 -0.04 -8.36
CA LEU A 9 -2.34 1.22 -8.99
C LEU A 9 -1.88 2.42 -8.14
N LEU A 10 -1.82 3.60 -8.77
CA LEU A 10 -1.54 4.85 -8.07
C LEU A 10 -2.87 5.52 -7.68
N VAL A 11 -3.05 5.76 -6.39
CA VAL A 11 -4.17 6.54 -5.85
C VAL A 11 -3.71 7.94 -5.51
N LYS A 12 -4.52 8.95 -5.83
CA LYS A 12 -4.31 10.31 -5.33
C LYS A 12 -4.70 10.34 -3.85
N THR A 13 -3.75 10.68 -3.00
CA THR A 13 -3.93 10.75 -1.56
C THR A 13 -4.57 12.06 -1.14
N THR A 14 -5.06 12.09 0.09
CA THR A 14 -5.67 13.27 0.73
C THR A 14 -4.70 14.44 0.91
N VAL A 15 -3.39 14.22 0.75
CA VAL A 15 -2.35 15.26 0.81
C VAL A 15 -1.91 15.75 -0.58
N GLY A 16 -2.53 15.27 -1.66
CA GLY A 16 -2.22 15.65 -3.03
C GLY A 16 -1.09 14.86 -3.71
N LEU A 17 -0.44 13.93 -2.98
CA LEU A 17 0.59 13.03 -3.51
C LEU A 17 0.00 11.72 -4.02
N HIS A 18 0.74 10.97 -4.83
CA HIS A 18 0.33 9.65 -5.28
C HIS A 18 0.92 8.55 -4.39
N GLY A 19 0.07 7.66 -3.88
CA GLY A 19 0.47 6.45 -3.17
C GLY A 19 0.17 5.22 -4.01
N ARG A 20 1.01 4.18 -3.92
CA ARG A 20 0.77 2.91 -4.62
C ARG A 20 0.03 1.95 -3.71
N ALA A 21 -1.13 1.48 -4.16
CA ALA A 21 -1.99 0.58 -3.43
C ALA A 21 -2.33 -0.67 -4.25
N ILE A 22 -2.71 -1.74 -3.56
CA ILE A 22 -3.30 -2.92 -4.20
C ILE A 22 -4.73 -2.56 -4.59
N ALA A 23 -5.09 -2.89 -5.83
CA ALA A 23 -6.41 -2.70 -6.39
C ALA A 23 -7.44 -3.56 -5.64
N ASN A 24 -8.46 -2.90 -5.12
CA ASN A 24 -9.59 -3.50 -4.43
C ASN A 24 -10.85 -2.63 -4.60
N HIS A 25 -11.95 -3.03 -3.96
CA HIS A 25 -13.19 -2.24 -3.98
C HIS A 25 -12.98 -0.79 -3.53
N PHE A 26 -12.26 -0.55 -2.44
CA PHE A 26 -12.01 0.79 -1.92
C PHE A 26 -11.24 1.69 -2.89
N THR A 27 -10.17 1.19 -3.53
CA THR A 27 -9.40 1.95 -4.51
C THR A 27 -10.25 2.35 -5.72
N ASN A 28 -11.20 1.50 -6.12
CA ASN A 28 -12.15 1.83 -7.18
C ASN A 28 -13.10 2.94 -6.73
N LEU A 29 -13.59 2.90 -5.48
CA LEU A 29 -14.44 3.95 -4.93
C LEU A 29 -13.74 5.31 -4.91
N ILE A 30 -12.49 5.40 -4.41
CA ILE A 30 -11.79 6.69 -4.28
C ILE A 30 -11.25 7.24 -5.61
N THR A 31 -11.19 6.42 -6.66
CA THR A 31 -10.77 6.84 -8.01
C THR A 31 -11.95 7.23 -8.89
N THR A 32 -13.14 6.69 -8.65
CA THR A 32 -14.35 6.92 -9.48
C THR A 32 -15.39 7.81 -8.82
N SER A 33 -15.42 7.90 -7.49
CA SER A 33 -16.40 8.69 -6.75
C SER A 33 -15.83 10.02 -6.30
N ASP A 34 -16.59 11.10 -6.50
CA ASP A 34 -16.11 12.44 -6.19
C ASP A 34 -16.00 12.71 -4.68
N LYS A 35 -16.77 12.05 -3.81
CA LYS A 35 -16.72 12.25 -2.33
C LYS A 35 -17.21 11.05 -1.53
N LEU A 36 -16.32 10.41 -0.78
CA LEU A 36 -16.69 9.49 0.30
C LEU A 36 -16.96 10.30 1.57
N ARG A 37 -18.08 10.02 2.24
CA ARG A 37 -18.43 10.72 3.48
C ARG A 37 -17.51 10.27 4.62
N ILE A 38 -16.71 11.21 5.13
CA ILE A 38 -15.94 11.01 6.36
C ILE A 38 -16.89 11.06 7.57
N LYS A 39 -16.95 9.96 8.34
CA LYS A 39 -17.79 9.89 9.55
C LYS A 39 -17.23 10.73 10.69
N LYS A 40 -15.90 10.71 10.85
CA LYS A 40 -15.17 11.46 11.88
C LYS A 40 -13.77 11.79 11.38
N CYS A 41 -13.38 13.06 11.45
CA CYS A 41 -11.99 13.45 11.21
C CYS A 41 -11.27 13.63 12.56
N ARG A 42 -9.97 13.32 12.59
CA ARG A 42 -9.10 13.49 13.76
C ARG A 42 -8.00 14.55 13.55
N ASP A 43 -8.03 15.26 12.42
CA ASP A 43 -7.03 16.25 12.02
C ASP A 43 -5.58 15.77 12.20
N CYS A 44 -5.33 14.50 11.82
CA CYS A 44 -4.02 13.86 11.95
C CYS A 44 -2.96 14.33 10.94
N LEU A 45 -3.37 15.06 9.90
CA LEU A 45 -2.51 15.55 8.82
C LEU A 45 -2.51 17.07 8.80
N LYS A 46 -1.34 17.68 8.52
CA LYS A 46 -1.19 19.14 8.41
C LYS A 46 -2.02 19.73 7.26
N ASN A 47 -2.05 19.05 6.13
CA ASN A 47 -2.85 19.39 4.95
C ASN A 47 -3.69 18.17 4.58
N CYS A 48 -5.00 18.33 4.42
CA CYS A 48 -5.91 17.24 4.08
C CYS A 48 -7.02 17.75 3.15
N SER A 49 -7.31 17.05 2.07
CA SER A 49 -8.38 17.40 1.12
C SER A 49 -9.77 16.98 1.60
N TYR A 50 -9.85 16.17 2.66
CA TYR A 50 -11.10 15.61 3.21
C TYR A 50 -11.95 14.83 2.19
N GLN A 51 -11.37 14.35 1.08
CA GLN A 51 -12.08 13.54 0.07
C GLN A 51 -12.45 12.13 0.57
N PHE A 52 -11.59 11.57 1.43
CA PHE A 52 -11.81 10.36 2.22
C PHE A 52 -10.91 10.45 3.47
N CYS A 53 -11.09 9.57 4.45
CA CYS A 53 -10.22 9.55 5.63
C CYS A 53 -9.15 8.46 5.47
N THR A 54 -7.91 8.84 5.14
CA THR A 54 -6.80 7.87 4.97
C THR A 54 -6.57 7.05 6.23
N LEU A 55 -6.65 7.66 7.42
CA LEU A 55 -6.47 6.96 8.68
C LEU A 55 -7.55 5.89 8.90
N ASP A 56 -8.82 6.22 8.69
CA ASP A 56 -9.90 5.24 8.85
C ASP A 56 -9.75 4.09 7.86
N SER A 57 -9.41 4.38 6.59
CA SER A 57 -9.17 3.35 5.58
C SER A 57 -8.01 2.42 5.94
N LEU A 58 -6.94 2.93 6.56
CA LEU A 58 -5.83 2.12 7.04
C LEU A 58 -6.25 1.26 8.24
N LEU A 59 -7.02 1.82 9.18
CA LEU A 59 -7.54 1.08 10.32
C LEU A 59 -8.52 -0.03 9.91
N THR A 60 -9.34 0.21 8.87
CA THR A 60 -10.19 -0.82 8.26
C THR A 60 -9.38 -2.02 7.77
N SER A 61 -8.25 -1.77 7.08
CA SER A 61 -7.34 -2.85 6.65
C SER A 61 -6.66 -3.56 7.82
N VAL A 62 -6.27 -2.83 8.88
CA VAL A 62 -5.72 -3.42 10.11
C VAL A 62 -6.74 -4.33 10.79
N ALA A 63 -8.02 -3.99 10.74
CA ALA A 63 -9.10 -4.82 11.27
C ALA A 63 -9.42 -6.06 10.40
N GLY A 64 -8.72 -6.25 9.28
CA GLY A 64 -8.85 -7.40 8.39
C GLY A 64 -9.71 -7.16 7.14
N ASP A 65 -10.38 -6.01 7.03
CA ASP A 65 -11.16 -5.65 5.85
C ASP A 65 -10.25 -5.00 4.80
N VAL A 66 -9.59 -5.87 4.03
CA VAL A 66 -8.69 -5.48 2.94
C VAL A 66 -9.43 -5.10 1.66
N GLU A 67 -10.74 -5.32 1.57
CA GLU A 67 -11.56 -4.95 0.40
C GLU A 67 -12.05 -3.50 0.50
N ASN A 68 -12.51 -3.09 1.68
CA ASN A 68 -13.02 -1.73 1.95
C ASN A 68 -12.00 -0.81 2.63
N GLY A 69 -10.79 -1.31 2.89
CA GLY A 69 -9.66 -0.53 3.41
C GLY A 69 -8.64 -0.16 2.33
N LEU A 70 -7.64 0.64 2.73
CA LEU A 70 -6.55 1.04 1.84
C LEU A 70 -5.29 0.23 2.15
N VAL A 71 -4.84 -0.59 1.20
CA VAL A 71 -3.64 -1.44 1.35
C VAL A 71 -2.51 -0.90 0.49
N PHE A 72 -1.59 -0.15 1.09
CA PHE A 72 -0.40 0.33 0.37
C PHE A 72 0.61 -0.79 0.13
N ALA A 73 1.20 -0.81 -1.06
CA ALA A 73 2.21 -1.78 -1.44
C ALA A 73 3.17 -1.24 -2.51
N GLY A 74 4.41 -1.73 -2.52
CA GLY A 74 5.39 -1.42 -3.55
C GLY A 74 5.06 -2.07 -4.90
N ALA A 75 5.69 -1.59 -5.98
CA ALA A 75 5.47 -2.12 -7.33
C ALA A 75 5.84 -3.60 -7.48
N ARG A 76 6.79 -4.08 -6.67
CA ARG A 76 7.30 -5.45 -6.66
C ARG A 76 6.57 -6.37 -5.67
N VAL A 77 5.42 -5.97 -5.12
CA VAL A 77 4.69 -6.78 -4.13
C VAL A 77 4.32 -8.17 -4.65
N SER A 78 4.13 -8.30 -5.96
CA SER A 78 3.86 -9.57 -6.63
C SER A 78 4.99 -10.59 -6.51
N GLU A 79 6.23 -10.15 -6.23
CA GLU A 79 7.38 -11.03 -6.04
C GLU A 79 7.39 -11.68 -4.65
N ILE A 80 6.64 -11.15 -3.69
CA ILE A 80 6.54 -11.70 -2.34
C ILE A 80 5.55 -12.88 -2.37
N LYS A 81 6.08 -14.10 -2.23
CA LYS A 81 5.29 -15.35 -2.26
C LYS A 81 5.11 -16.02 -0.90
N GLU A 82 5.85 -15.56 0.11
CA GLU A 82 5.91 -16.17 1.42
C GLU A 82 6.11 -15.11 2.52
N ILE A 83 5.66 -15.47 3.72
CA ILE A 83 5.87 -14.66 4.93
C ILE A 83 7.12 -15.19 5.61
N LEU A 84 8.16 -14.37 5.66
CA LEU A 84 9.46 -14.74 6.23
C LEU A 84 9.74 -13.96 7.52
N PRO A 85 10.51 -14.55 8.47
CA PRO A 85 11.08 -13.80 9.58
C PRO A 85 11.96 -12.66 9.06
N VAL A 86 11.98 -11.54 9.80
CA VAL A 86 12.80 -10.36 9.44
C VAL A 86 14.27 -10.73 9.28
N GLN A 87 14.79 -11.60 10.14
CA GLN A 87 16.18 -12.08 10.05
C GLN A 87 16.46 -12.73 8.69
N THR A 88 15.59 -13.65 8.24
CA THR A 88 15.71 -14.33 6.95
C THR A 88 15.65 -13.36 5.78
N ILE A 89 14.74 -12.37 5.83
CA ILE A 89 14.64 -11.33 4.78
C ILE A 89 15.97 -10.58 4.64
N ILE A 90 16.57 -10.15 5.76
CA ILE A 90 17.83 -9.41 5.74
C ILE A 90 19.01 -10.28 5.29
N GLU A 91 19.04 -11.57 5.67
CA GLU A 91 20.07 -12.52 5.23
C GLU A 91 19.99 -12.80 3.73
N ASN A 92 18.78 -12.97 3.18
CA ASN A 92 18.56 -13.13 1.74
C ASN A 92 19.06 -11.90 0.98
N LEU A 93 18.64 -10.69 1.39
CA LEU A 93 19.07 -9.43 0.76
C LEU A 93 20.60 -9.26 0.78
N LYS A 94 21.27 -9.60 1.90
CA LYS A 94 22.74 -9.55 2.00
C LYS A 94 23.42 -10.53 1.03
N THR A 95 22.86 -11.72 0.90
CA THR A 95 23.41 -12.78 0.02
C THR A 95 23.25 -12.39 -1.44
N GLU A 96 22.05 -11.97 -1.84
CA GLU A 96 21.73 -11.48 -3.19
C GLU A 96 22.61 -10.27 -3.57
N TYR A 97 22.79 -9.31 -2.66
CA TYR A 97 23.64 -8.16 -2.89
C TYR A 97 25.10 -8.55 -3.15
N LYS A 98 25.67 -9.46 -2.35
CA LYS A 98 27.06 -9.93 -2.55
C LYS A 98 27.22 -10.65 -3.89
N ALA A 99 26.27 -11.52 -4.25
CA ALA A 99 26.28 -12.23 -5.52
C ALA A 99 26.21 -11.26 -6.71
N ALA A 100 25.33 -10.26 -6.64
CA ALA A 100 25.22 -9.21 -7.65
C ALA A 100 26.53 -8.41 -7.75
N ALA A 101 27.09 -7.94 -6.62
CA ALA A 101 28.32 -7.14 -6.60
C ALA A 101 29.55 -7.88 -7.15
N GLN A 102 29.66 -9.19 -6.91
CA GLN A 102 30.74 -10.02 -7.45
C GLN A 102 30.62 -10.28 -8.96
N SER A 103 29.39 -10.23 -9.50
CA SER A 103 29.15 -10.43 -10.93
C SER A 103 29.57 -9.22 -11.79
N PHE A 104 29.98 -8.11 -11.17
CA PHE A 104 30.50 -6.90 -11.82
C PHE A 104 32.02 -6.74 -11.66
N ALA A 105 32.72 -7.73 -11.10
CA ALA A 105 34.18 -7.83 -11.01
C ALA A 105 34.71 -8.88 -11.99
#